data_AF-Q2QHE4-F1
#
_entry.id   AF-Q2QHE4-F1
#
_cell.length_a   1.000
_cell.length_b   1.000
_cell.length_c   1.000
_cell.angle_alpha   90.00
_cell.angle_beta   90.00
_cell.angle_gamma   90.00
#
_symmetry.space_group_name_H-M   'P 1'
#
loop_
_entity.id
_entity.type
_entity.pdbx_description
1 polymer ?
#
loop_
_entity_poly.entity_id
_entity_poly.type
_entity_poly.pdbx_seq_one_letter_code
_entity_poly.pdbx_strand_id
1 'polypeptide(L)' 'MTTSSVRYPQRVRNELRFRELIVLRVERISAGFQRIVLGGEALDGFISLGFDDHTKVFFP' A
#
# COMPACT_ATOMS: atom_id res chain seq x y z
N MET A 1 32.30 17.32 -13.38
CA MET A 1 31.88 17.02 -11.99
C MET A 1 30.41 16.66 -12.01
N THR A 2 30.06 15.39 -11.86
CA THR A 2 28.66 14.95 -11.75
C THR A 2 28.20 15.14 -10.32
N THR A 3 27.39 16.17 -10.08
CA THR A 3 26.73 16.41 -8.79
C THR A 3 25.62 15.38 -8.60
N SER A 4 25.91 14.28 -7.92
CA SER A 4 24.89 13.33 -7.49
C SER A 4 24.02 14.01 -6.41
N SER A 5 22.86 14.53 -6.78
CA SER A 5 21.89 15.04 -5.82
C SER A 5 21.37 13.88 -4.96
N VAL A 6 21.55 13.96 -3.65
CA VAL A 6 20.97 12.98 -2.72
C VAL A 6 19.45 13.02 -2.86
N ARG A 7 18.86 11.90 -3.26
CA ARG A 7 17.41 11.79 -3.50
C ARG A 7 16.71 11.39 -2.20
N TYR A 8 16.35 12.39 -1.40
CA TYR A 8 15.58 12.16 -0.18
C TYR A 8 14.13 11.77 -0.50
N PRO A 9 13.52 10.84 0.27
CA PRO A 9 12.09 10.54 0.16
C PRO A 9 11.27 11.83 0.22
N GLN A 10 10.36 11.99 -0.74
CA GLN A 10 9.45 13.13 -0.80
C GLN A 10 8.08 12.71 -0.30
N ARG A 11 7.46 13.55 0.52
CA ARG A 11 6.08 13.32 0.93
C ARG A 11 5.16 13.58 -0.27
N VAL A 12 4.53 12.53 -0.76
CA VAL A 12 3.54 12.60 -1.83
C VAL A 12 2.14 12.50 -1.23
N ARG A 13 1.20 13.30 -1.74
CA ARG A 13 -0.20 13.20 -1.38
C ARG A 13 -0.91 12.34 -2.41
N ASN A 14 -1.23 11.11 -2.03
CA ASN A 14 -2.04 10.21 -2.85
C ASN A 14 -3.53 10.63 -2.80
N GLU A 15 -4.30 10.23 -3.81
CA GLU A 15 -5.75 10.41 -3.82
C GLU A 15 -6.39 9.72 -2.60
N LEU A 16 -7.22 10.46 -1.85
CA LEU A 16 -8.02 9.88 -0.78
C LEU A 16 -9.28 9.26 -1.39
N ARG A 17 -9.37 7.93 -1.36
CA ARG A 17 -10.53 7.21 -1.87
C ARG A 17 -10.86 6.03 -0.96
N PHE A 18 -12.14 5.88 -0.64
CA PHE A 18 -12.65 4.67 -0.01
C PHE A 18 -12.76 3.58 -1.08
N ARG A 19 -12.19 2.41 -0.79
CA ARG A 19 -12.12 1.28 -1.72
C ARG A 19 -12.65 0.05 -1.00
N GLU A 20 -13.76 -0.48 -1.49
CA GLU A 20 -14.26 -1.78 -1.06
C GLU A 20 -13.44 -2.86 -1.78
N LEU A 21 -12.59 -3.55 -1.04
CA LEU A 21 -11.67 -4.56 -1.58
C LEU A 21 -12.11 -5.96 -1.19
N ILE A 22 -11.79 -6.92 -2.06
CA ILE A 22 -12.02 -8.34 -1.80
C ILE A 22 -10.74 -9.02 -1.32
N VAL A 23 -10.87 -9.94 -0.37
CA VAL A 23 -9.76 -10.80 0.06
C VAL A 23 -9.57 -11.89 -0.99
N LEU A 24 -8.43 -11.87 -1.67
CA LEU A 24 -8.05 -12.88 -2.66
C LEU A 24 -7.29 -14.05 -2.04
N ARG A 25 -6.44 -13.77 -1.03
CA ARG A 25 -5.65 -14.80 -0.35
C ARG A 25 -5.36 -14.39 1.09
N VAL A 26 -5.31 -15.39 1.98
CA VAL A 26 -4.83 -15.26 3.36
C VAL A 26 -3.76 -16.32 3.60
N GLU A 27 -2.63 -15.92 4.15
CA GLU A 27 -1.49 -16.79 4.47
C GLU A 27 -1.00 -16.49 5.89
N ARG A 28 -0.88 -17.52 6.73
CA ARG A 28 -0.27 -17.41 8.05
C ARG A 28 1.23 -17.66 7.95
N ILE A 29 2.02 -16.60 8.02
CA ILE A 29 3.47 -16.68 7.89
C ILE A 29 4.12 -17.07 9.23
N SER A 30 3.50 -16.68 10.35
CA SER A 30 3.92 -17.08 11.69
C SER A 30 2.75 -16.98 12.67
N ALA A 31 2.96 -17.33 13.95
CA ALA A 31 1.91 -17.31 14.98
C ALA A 31 1.22 -15.94 15.13
N GLY A 32 1.95 -14.84 14.94
CA GLY A 32 1.44 -13.47 15.08
C GLY A 32 1.38 -12.68 13.77
N PHE A 33 1.63 -13.32 12.62
CA PHE A 33 1.74 -12.62 11.35
C PHE A 33 0.89 -13.25 10.25
N GLN A 34 -0.01 -12.44 9.70
CA GLN A 34 -0.87 -12.78 8.57
C GLN A 34 -0.50 -11.92 7.37
N ARG A 35 -0.31 -12.55 6.21
CA ARG A 35 -0.26 -11.86 4.92
C ARG A 35 -1.61 -12.01 4.23
N ILE A 36 -2.17 -10.89 3.79
CA ILE A 36 -3.45 -10.83 3.09
C ILE A 36 -3.20 -10.20 1.73
N VAL A 37 -3.74 -10.82 0.67
CA VAL A 37 -3.76 -10.24 -0.68
C VAL A 37 -5.16 -9.69 -0.92
N LEU A 38 -5.24 -8.38 -1.16
CA LEU A 38 -6.48 -7.67 -1.47
C LEU A 38 -6.54 -7.33 -2.96
N GLY A 39 -7.73 -7.37 -3.54
CA GLY A 39 -7.97 -7.03 -4.94
C GLY A 39 -9.40 -6.54 -5.19
N GLY A 40 -9.85 -6.66 -6.44
CA GLY A 40 -11.16 -6.19 -6.90
C GLY A 40 -11.05 -4.92 -7.74
N GLU A 41 -12.12 -4.60 -8.47
CA GLU A 41 -12.15 -3.46 -9.42
C GLU A 41 -11.93 -2.12 -8.72
N ALA A 42 -12.40 -1.98 -7.48
CA ALA A 42 -12.20 -0.77 -6.69
C ALA A 42 -10.72 -0.51 -6.32
N LEU A 43 -9.78 -1.42 -6.63
CA LEU A 43 -8.34 -1.18 -6.50
C LEU A 43 -7.79 -0.31 -7.64
N ASP A 44 -8.52 -0.14 -8.74
CA ASP A 44 -8.06 0.64 -9.90
C ASP A 44 -7.60 2.06 -9.51
N GLY A 45 -6.44 2.46 -10.05
CA GLY A 45 -5.78 3.73 -9.72
C GLY A 45 -5.14 3.79 -8.32
N PHE A 46 -5.07 2.70 -7.56
CA PHE A 46 -4.27 2.67 -6.33
C PHE A 46 -2.77 2.74 -6.65
N ILE A 47 -2.06 3.65 -5.97
CA ILE A 47 -0.61 3.84 -6.11
C ILE A 47 0.07 3.77 -4.75
N SER A 48 1.25 3.15 -4.71
CA SER A 48 2.13 3.07 -3.55
C SER A 48 3.56 3.11 -4.07
N LEU A 49 4.21 4.26 -3.96
CA LEU A 49 5.53 4.53 -4.54
C LEU A 49 6.66 4.52 -3.50
N GLY A 50 6.30 4.73 -2.22
CA GLY A 50 7.22 4.72 -1.09
C GLY A 50 7.15 3.41 -0.31
N PHE A 51 8.28 3.00 0.28
CA PHE A 51 8.35 1.82 1.14
C PHE A 51 7.58 1.99 2.47
N ASP A 52 7.28 3.24 2.86
CA ASP A 52 6.57 3.61 4.09
C ASP A 52 5.10 4.04 3.82
N ASP A 53 4.64 3.85 2.58
CA ASP A 53 3.23 4.07 2.22
C ASP A 53 2.36 3.04 2.96
N HIS A 54 1.27 3.52 3.56
CA HIS A 54 0.35 2.68 4.32
C HIS A 54 -1.09 3.11 4.08
N THR A 55 -2.01 2.16 4.23
CA THR A 55 -3.45 2.37 4.04
C THR A 55 -4.17 2.12 5.36
N LYS A 56 -5.26 2.86 5.60
CA LYS A 56 -6.16 2.59 6.73
C LYS A 56 -7.17 1.54 6.33
N VAL A 57 -7.26 0.47 7.11
CA VAL A 57 -8.24 -0.61 6.91
C VAL A 57 -9.37 -0.40 7.89
N PHE A 58 -10.60 -0.52 7.39
CA PHE A 58 -11.82 -0.43 8.18
C PHE A 58 -12.46 -1.82 8.20
N PHE A 59 -12.84 -2.27 9.39
CA PHE A 59 -13.52 -3.54 9.63
C PHE A 59 -14.92 -3.25 10.18
N PRO A 60 -15.89 -4.16 9.99
CA PRO A 60 -17.16 -4.09 10.73
C PRO A 60 -16.94 -4.14 12.25
#